data_AF-A0A495E6T3-F1
#
_entry.id   AF-A0A495E6T3-F1
#
_cell.length_a   1.000
_cell.length_b   1.000
_cell.length_c   1.000
_cell.angle_alpha   90.00
_cell.angle_beta   90.00
_cell.angle_gamma   90.00
#
_symmetry.space_group_name_H-M   'P 1'
#
loop_
_entity.id
_entity.type
_entity.pdbx_description
1 polymer ?
#
loop_
_entity_poly.entity_id
_entity_poly.type
_entity_poly.pdbx_seq_one_letter_code
_entity_poly.pdbx_strand_id
1 'polypeptide(L)'
;MGLDKILSISGKPGLYKLLTQTRTGFVAESLLDGKKISVSLRSNVSVLSEIAIYTLDEELPLREVFLKIQVKEKGGKTSVTHKADKIKLEEYFFEVLPNYDEDRVYASDIKKVVQWYNLLHDQGITDFDEKKEGDASEEE
;
A
#
# COMPACT_ATOMS: atom_id res chain seq x y z
N MET A 1 -8.65 11.54 -0.98
CA MET A 1 -7.42 11.68 -0.16
C MET A 1 -6.49 10.65 -0.71
N GLY A 2 -5.49 11.08 -1.47
CA GLY A 2 -4.71 10.15 -2.28
C GLY A 2 -3.68 9.37 -1.49
N LEU A 3 -3.28 8.25 -2.08
CA LEU A 3 -2.18 7.41 -1.62
C LEU A 3 -0.82 8.16 -1.67
N ASP A 4 -0.75 9.30 -2.36
CA ASP A 4 0.44 10.16 -2.50
C ASP A 4 0.91 10.80 -1.19
N LYS A 5 0.05 10.82 -0.17
CA LYS A 5 0.39 11.30 1.18
C LYS A 5 0.51 10.19 2.21
N ILE A 6 0.41 8.93 1.79
CA ILE A 6 0.52 7.78 2.68
C ILE A 6 1.86 7.10 2.48
N LEU A 7 2.56 6.87 3.60
CA LEU A 7 3.92 6.40 3.65
C LEU A 7 3.97 5.04 4.36
N SER A 8 4.75 4.13 3.79
CA SER A 8 5.30 2.97 4.46
C SER A 8 6.73 3.27 4.90
N ILE A 9 7.05 3.01 6.17
CA ILE A 9 8.39 3.28 6.72
C ILE A 9 9.00 1.97 7.15
N SER A 10 10.15 1.61 6.56
CA SER A 10 10.84 0.37 6.90
C SER A 10 11.21 0.33 8.39
N GLY A 11 10.95 -0.81 9.03
CA GLY A 11 11.18 -1.01 10.46
C GLY A 11 10.12 -0.39 11.38
N LYS A 12 9.08 0.26 10.84
CA LYS A 12 7.94 0.75 11.62
C LYS A 12 6.64 0.06 11.19
N PRO A 13 5.76 -0.32 12.13
CA PRO A 13 4.51 -0.99 11.81
C PRO A 13 3.46 -0.01 11.25
N GLY A 14 2.64 -0.51 10.33
CA GLY A 14 1.48 0.22 9.80
C GLY A 14 1.82 1.22 8.71
N LEU A 15 0.98 2.23 8.59
CA LEU A 15 1.07 3.31 7.61
C LEU A 15 1.11 4.66 8.32
N TYR A 16 1.67 5.64 7.63
CA TYR A 16 1.85 6.98 8.15
C TYR A 16 1.38 8.02 7.15
N LYS A 17 0.60 8.99 7.60
CA LYS A 17 0.21 10.15 6.81
C LYS A 17 1.30 11.22 6.87
N LEU A 18 1.79 11.66 5.73
CA LEU A 18 2.71 12.80 5.66
C LEU A 18 2.00 14.09 6.10
N LEU A 19 2.51 14.74 7.15
CA LEU A 19 1.97 16.02 7.62
C LEU A 19 2.77 17.21 7.07
N THR A 20 4.09 17.17 7.23
CA THR A 20 4.97 18.23 6.71
C THR A 20 6.36 17.69 6.46
N GLN A 21 7.04 18.25 5.47
CA GLN A 21 8.47 18.06 5.29
C GLN A 21 9.25 19.03 6.20
N THR A 22 10.44 18.63 6.61
CA THR A 22 11.37 19.42 7.41
C THR A 22 12.74 19.41 6.74
N ARG A 23 13.67 20.27 7.18
CA ARG A 23 15.04 20.30 6.63
C ARG A 23 15.81 18.98 6.82
N THR A 24 15.41 18.17 7.80
CA THR A 24 16.11 16.93 8.18
C THR A 24 15.29 15.67 7.88
N GLY A 25 14.08 15.81 7.31
CA GLY A 25 13.16 14.69 7.10
C GLY A 25 11.73 15.14 6.94
N PHE A 26 10.82 14.48 7.65
CA PHE A 26 9.40 14.81 7.64
C PHE A 26 8.74 14.39 8.95
N VAL A 27 7.62 15.05 9.23
CA VAL A 27 6.71 14.69 10.32
C VAL A 27 5.56 13.90 9.70
N ALA A 28 5.31 12.72 10.24
CA ALA A 28 4.23 11.86 9.80
C ALA A 28 3.37 11.43 10.99
N GLU A 29 2.08 11.18 10.74
CA GLU A 29 1.10 10.74 11.71
C GLU A 29 0.77 9.27 11.48
N SER A 30 0.87 8.43 12.51
CA SER A 30 0.52 7.01 12.37
C SER A 30 -0.98 6.85 12.16
N LEU A 31 -1.36 6.06 11.16
CA LEU A 31 -2.75 5.65 10.95
C LEU A 31 -3.23 4.60 11.96
N LEU A 32 -2.34 4.03 12.78
CA LEU A 32 -2.69 3.05 13.79
C LEU A 32 -3.16 3.69 15.10
N ASP A 33 -2.44 4.72 15.57
CA ASP A 33 -2.64 5.31 16.89
C ASP A 33 -2.70 6.84 16.90
N GLY A 34 -2.62 7.49 15.73
CA GLY A 34 -2.66 8.95 15.59
C GLY A 34 -1.41 9.67 16.11
N LYS A 35 -0.36 8.94 16.53
CA LYS A 35 0.84 9.59 17.08
C LYS A 35 1.70 10.17 15.96
N LYS A 36 2.23 11.36 16.22
CA LYS A 36 3.19 12.03 15.35
C LYS A 36 4.59 11.51 15.60
N ILE A 37 5.30 11.25 14.52
CA ILE A 37 6.71 10.85 14.54
C ILE A 37 7.52 11.72 13.60
N SER A 38 8.76 11.98 13.99
CA SER A 38 9.77 12.57 13.10
C SER A 38 10.57 11.46 12.45
N VAL A 39 10.65 11.49 11.13
CA VAL A 39 11.35 10.50 10.31
C VAL A 39 12.48 11.21 9.60
N SER A 40 13.69 10.66 9.68
CA SER A 40 14.87 11.24 9.01
C SER A 40 14.84 10.95 7.52
N LEU A 41 15.41 11.85 6.70
CA LEU A 41 15.67 11.62 5.26
C LEU A 41 16.46 10.33 4.97
N ARG A 42 17.25 9.83 5.93
CA ARG A 42 18.02 8.59 5.77
C ARG A 42 17.15 7.32 5.94
N SER A 43 15.90 7.47 6.36
CA SER A 43 15.01 6.32 6.57
C SER A 43 14.50 5.81 5.23
N ASN A 44 14.45 4.49 5.04
CA ASN A 44 13.85 3.89 3.85
C ASN A 44 12.33 4.04 3.94
N VAL A 45 11.79 4.93 3.11
CA VAL A 45 10.37 5.30 3.09
C VAL A 45 9.86 5.17 1.67
N SER A 46 8.70 4.55 1.55
CA SER A 46 8.01 4.35 0.28
C SER A 46 6.66 5.04 0.33
N VAL A 47 6.35 5.83 -0.70
CA VAL A 47 5.01 6.41 -0.87
C VAL A 47 4.10 5.34 -1.48
N LEU A 48 2.91 5.14 -0.93
CA LEU A 48 2.01 4.07 -1.40
C LEU A 48 1.60 4.22 -2.87
N SER A 49 1.57 5.44 -3.41
CA SER A 49 1.30 5.69 -4.82
C SER A 49 2.41 5.23 -5.76
N GLU A 50 3.64 5.06 -5.27
CA GLU A 50 4.81 4.65 -6.05
C GLU A 50 5.05 3.13 -5.98
N ILE A 51 4.31 2.42 -5.12
CA ILE A 51 4.44 0.98 -4.99
C ILE A 51 3.63 0.31 -6.10
N ALA A 52 4.23 -0.68 -6.76
CA ALA A 52 3.58 -1.57 -7.71
C ALA A 52 3.81 -3.05 -7.34
N ILE A 53 2.95 -3.91 -7.86
CA ILE A 53 3.00 -5.36 -7.68
C ILE A 53 3.37 -5.98 -9.03
N TYR A 54 4.37 -6.85 -9.03
CA TYR A 54 4.77 -7.60 -10.22
C TYR A 54 3.66 -8.55 -10.66
N THR A 55 3.30 -8.46 -11.93
CA THR A 55 2.47 -9.46 -12.64
C THR A 55 3.31 -10.18 -13.68
N LEU A 56 2.75 -11.21 -14.29
CA LEU A 56 3.42 -11.98 -15.35
C LEU A 56 3.78 -11.13 -16.58
N ASP A 57 3.03 -10.06 -16.82
CA ASP A 57 3.19 -9.20 -18.00
C ASP A 57 3.85 -7.86 -17.66
N GLU A 58 3.38 -7.18 -16.61
CA GLU A 58 3.79 -5.82 -16.25
C GLU A 58 3.74 -5.54 -14.74
N GLU A 59 4.12 -4.33 -14.32
CA GLU A 59 3.95 -3.87 -12.94
C GLU A 59 2.58 -3.22 -12.75
N LEU A 60 1.78 -3.73 -11.82
CA LEU A 60 0.45 -3.20 -11.51
C LEU A 60 0.51 -2.27 -10.29
N PRO A 61 0.16 -0.97 -10.42
CA PRO A 61 0.21 -0.04 -9.30
C PRO A 61 -0.67 -0.47 -8.13
N LEU A 62 -0.21 -0.25 -6.90
CA LEU A 62 -0.88 -0.69 -5.68
C LEU A 62 -2.31 -0.14 -5.56
N ARG A 63 -2.57 1.07 -6.09
CA ARG A 63 -3.91 1.66 -6.19
C ARG A 63 -4.89 0.72 -6.90
N GLU A 64 -4.46 0.09 -7.99
CA GLU A 64 -5.32 -0.76 -8.83
C GLU A 64 -5.55 -2.11 -8.14
N VAL A 65 -4.55 -2.60 -7.42
CA VAL A 65 -4.69 -3.77 -6.55
C VAL A 65 -5.72 -3.49 -5.45
N PHE A 66 -5.68 -2.32 -4.80
CA PHE A 66 -6.68 -1.94 -3.80
C PHE A 66 -8.09 -1.78 -4.39
N LEU A 67 -8.22 -1.26 -5.61
CA LEU A 67 -9.50 -1.22 -6.32
C LEU A 67 -10.03 -2.64 -6.58
N LYS A 68 -9.19 -3.57 -7.06
CA LYS A 68 -9.58 -4.98 -7.26
C LYS A 68 -10.05 -5.63 -5.96
N ILE A 69 -9.33 -5.38 -4.84
CA ILE A 69 -9.75 -5.82 -3.52
C ILE A 69 -11.12 -5.23 -3.14
N GLN A 70 -11.30 -3.92 -3.34
CA GLN A 70 -12.54 -3.23 -3.00
C GLN A 70 -13.73 -3.77 -3.80
N VAL A 71 -13.54 -4.08 -5.09
CA VAL A 71 -14.57 -4.70 -5.93
C VAL A 71 -14.94 -6.08 -5.40
N LYS A 72 -13.94 -6.93 -5.11
CA LYS A 72 -14.15 -8.27 -4.54
C LYS A 72 -14.93 -8.22 -3.22
N GLU A 73 -14.55 -7.31 -2.34
CA GLU A 73 -15.11 -7.16 -0.99
C GLU A 73 -16.35 -6.25 -0.95
N LYS A 74 -16.84 -5.78 -2.11
CA LYS A 74 -18.01 -4.90 -2.24
C LYS A 74 -17.90 -3.64 -1.38
N GLY A 75 -16.71 -3.06 -1.32
CA GLY A 75 -16.40 -1.87 -0.50
C GLY A 75 -16.10 -2.17 0.97
N GLY A 76 -16.11 -3.44 1.39
CA GLY A 76 -15.76 -3.88 2.73
C GLY A 76 -14.27 -4.08 2.96
N LYS A 77 -13.92 -4.51 4.17
CA LYS A 77 -12.58 -5.01 4.52
C LYS A 77 -12.29 -6.34 3.85
N THR A 78 -11.02 -6.74 3.80
CA THR A 78 -10.67 -8.07 3.30
C THR A 78 -11.29 -9.17 4.16
N SER A 79 -11.80 -10.20 3.50
CA SER A 79 -12.34 -11.41 4.11
C SER A 79 -11.26 -12.23 4.85
N VAL A 80 -9.99 -12.08 4.47
CA VAL A 80 -8.84 -12.66 5.18
C VAL A 80 -8.13 -11.63 6.05
N THR A 81 -7.50 -12.10 7.14
CA THR A 81 -6.63 -11.25 7.97
C THR A 81 -5.18 -11.36 7.53
N HIS A 82 -4.41 -10.28 7.68
CA HIS A 82 -2.95 -10.27 7.46
C HIS A 82 -2.18 -11.24 8.38
N LYS A 83 -2.84 -11.83 9.38
CA LYS A 83 -2.29 -12.88 10.25
C LYS A 83 -2.60 -14.30 9.78
N ALA A 84 -3.34 -14.45 8.68
CA ALA A 84 -3.66 -15.75 8.12
C ALA A 84 -2.40 -16.47 7.63
N ASP A 85 -2.52 -17.78 7.50
CA ASP A 85 -1.46 -18.64 6.99
C ASP A 85 -1.09 -18.26 5.55
N LYS A 86 0.15 -18.56 5.16
CA LYS A 86 0.71 -18.29 3.82
C LYS A 86 -0.26 -18.68 2.70
N ILE A 87 -0.72 -19.93 2.73
CA ILE A 87 -1.59 -20.50 1.69
C ILE A 87 -2.88 -19.68 1.55
N LYS A 88 -3.52 -19.32 2.66
CA LYS A 88 -4.77 -18.53 2.63
C LYS A 88 -4.58 -17.13 2.08
N LEU A 89 -3.42 -16.52 2.35
CA LEU A 89 -3.08 -15.20 1.79
C LEU A 89 -2.85 -15.29 0.28
N GLU A 90 -2.14 -16.32 -0.18
CA GLU A 90 -1.89 -16.57 -1.61
C GLU A 90 -3.20 -16.88 -2.36
N GLU A 91 -4.04 -17.79 -1.84
CA GLU A 91 -5.37 -18.09 -2.40
C GLU A 91 -6.22 -16.81 -2.54
N TYR A 92 -6.27 -16.01 -1.47
CA TYR A 92 -7.01 -14.76 -1.48
C TYR A 92 -6.48 -13.77 -2.52
N PHE A 93 -5.14 -13.65 -2.61
CA PHE A 93 -4.48 -12.73 -3.52
C PHE A 93 -4.61 -13.16 -4.97
N PHE A 94 -4.58 -14.46 -5.24
CA PHE A 94 -4.82 -15.05 -6.56
C PHE A 94 -6.25 -14.77 -7.04
N GLU A 95 -7.24 -14.85 -6.15
CA GLU A 95 -8.62 -14.46 -6.50
C GLU A 95 -8.78 -12.95 -6.81
N VAL A 96 -7.90 -12.10 -6.25
CA VAL A 96 -7.90 -10.64 -6.50
C VAL A 96 -7.12 -10.29 -7.77
N LEU A 97 -5.96 -10.92 -7.96
CA LEU A 97 -4.99 -10.63 -9.01
C LEU A 97 -4.42 -11.95 -9.54
N PRO A 98 -5.14 -12.71 -10.36
CA PRO A 98 -4.74 -14.08 -10.75
C PRO A 98 -3.46 -14.17 -11.58
N ASN A 99 -2.97 -13.05 -12.10
CA ASN A 99 -1.75 -12.97 -12.91
C ASN A 99 -0.56 -12.35 -12.15
N TYR A 100 -0.58 -12.31 -10.81
CA TYR A 100 0.58 -11.84 -10.06
C TYR A 100 1.79 -12.79 -10.25
N ASP A 101 3.00 -12.24 -10.22
CA ASP A 101 4.23 -13.04 -10.33
C ASP A 101 4.54 -13.70 -8.97
N GLU A 102 4.29 -15.00 -8.85
CA GLU A 102 4.48 -15.77 -7.62
C GLU A 102 5.96 -15.87 -7.19
N ASP A 103 6.90 -15.73 -8.11
CA ASP A 103 8.34 -15.79 -7.82
C ASP A 103 8.85 -14.45 -7.26
N ARG A 104 8.20 -13.34 -7.61
CA ARG A 104 8.58 -11.98 -7.17
C ARG A 104 7.74 -11.44 -6.03
N VAL A 105 6.48 -11.86 -5.92
CA VAL A 105 5.54 -11.38 -4.90
C VAL A 105 5.51 -12.37 -3.76
N TYR A 106 6.28 -12.09 -2.71
CA TYR A 106 6.35 -12.96 -1.55
C TYR A 106 5.08 -12.84 -0.69
N ALA A 107 4.78 -13.91 0.06
CA ALA A 107 3.67 -13.91 1.03
C ALA A 107 3.74 -12.76 2.06
N SER A 108 4.94 -12.28 2.38
CA SER A 108 5.14 -11.08 3.22
C SER A 108 4.61 -9.80 2.59
N ASP A 109 4.66 -9.69 1.27
CA ASP A 109 4.17 -8.52 0.54
C ASP A 109 2.66 -8.57 0.42
N ILE A 110 2.09 -9.75 0.12
CA ILE A 110 0.64 -9.99 0.19
C ILE A 110 0.11 -9.62 1.59
N LYS A 111 0.81 -10.06 2.64
CA LYS A 111 0.49 -9.72 4.03
C LYS A 111 0.46 -8.22 4.26
N LYS A 112 1.44 -7.47 3.74
CA LYS A 112 1.47 -6.00 3.84
C LYS A 112 0.30 -5.37 3.09
N VAL A 113 0.02 -5.80 1.86
CA VAL A 113 -1.10 -5.30 1.04
C VAL A 113 -2.43 -5.46 1.80
N VAL A 114 -2.70 -6.65 2.33
CA VAL A 114 -3.91 -6.92 3.13
C VAL A 114 -3.96 -6.06 4.39
N GLN A 115 -2.84 -5.91 5.10
CA GLN A 115 -2.77 -5.06 6.29
C GLN A 115 -3.04 -3.59 5.96
N TRP A 116 -2.42 -3.08 4.90
CA TRP A 116 -2.54 -1.70 4.45
C TRP A 116 -3.94 -1.38 3.97
N TYR A 117 -4.53 -2.24 3.14
CA TYR A 117 -5.91 -2.07 2.69
C TYR A 117 -6.89 -1.93 3.86
N ASN A 118 -6.81 -2.84 4.82
CA ASN A 118 -7.69 -2.80 6.00
C ASN A 118 -7.46 -1.57 6.87
N LEU A 119 -6.20 -1.14 7.03
CA LEU A 119 -5.86 0.06 7.78
C LEU A 119 -6.39 1.33 7.09
N LEU A 120 -6.29 1.41 5.77
CA LEU A 120 -6.84 2.51 4.98
C LEU A 120 -8.37 2.54 5.08
N HIS A 121 -9.01 1.37 4.97
CA HIS A 121 -10.45 1.21 5.17
C HIS A 121 -10.89 1.68 6.56
N ASP A 122 -10.17 1.28 7.61
CA ASP A 122 -10.41 1.71 9.00
C ASP A 122 -10.31 3.22 9.20
N GLN A 123 -9.48 3.90 8.42
CA GLN A 123 -9.34 5.36 8.44
C GLN A 123 -10.30 6.07 7.48
N GLY A 124 -11.21 5.35 6.81
CA GLY A 124 -12.13 5.91 5.82
C GLY A 124 -11.46 6.34 4.52
N ILE A 125 -10.22 5.89 4.27
CA ILE A 125 -9.50 6.13 3.01
C ILE A 125 -9.81 4.97 2.07
N THR A 126 -10.94 5.08 1.36
CA THR A 126 -11.42 4.05 0.43
C THR A 126 -11.55 4.53 -1.01
N ASP A 127 -11.11 5.76 -1.26
CA ASP A 127 -11.09 6.35 -2.61
C ASP A 127 -9.69 6.17 -3.21
N PHE A 128 -9.55 5.13 -4.03
CA PHE A 128 -8.30 4.77 -4.69
C PHE A 128 -8.28 5.16 -6.18
N ASP A 129 -9.30 5.90 -6.64
CA ASP A 129 -9.54 6.22 -8.06
C ASP A 129 -8.69 7.41 -8.57
N GLU A 130 -7.87 8.04 -7.72
CA GLU A 130 -7.00 9.14 -8.14
C GLU A 130 -5.89 8.64 -9.10
N LYS A 131 -6.23 8.53 -10.39
CA LYS A 131 -5.27 8.59 -11.51
C LYS A 131 -4.65 9.98 -11.49
N LYS A 132 -3.46 10.13 -10.91
CA LYS A 132 -2.58 11.22 -11.34
C LYS A 132 -2.00 10.80 -12.69
N GLU A 133 -2.59 11.34 -13.76
CA GLU A 133 -1.86 11.55 -15.01
C GLU A 133 -0.63 12.41 -14.70
N GLY A 134 0.55 11.97 -15.14
CA GLY A 134 1.76 12.79 -15.17
C GLY A 134 2.86 12.37 -14.20
N ASP A 135 3.62 11.34 -14.58
CA ASP A 135 5.09 11.41 -14.57
C ASP A 135 5.61 10.50 -15.69
N ALA A 136 5.46 10.99 -16.91
CA ALA A 136 6.18 10.54 -18.08
C ALA A 136 6.94 11.75 -18.59
N SER A 137 8.14 12.00 -18.06
CA SER A 137 9.15 12.79 -18.76
C SER A 137 10.54 12.56 -18.16
N GLU A 138 11.51 12.45 -19.06
CA GLU A 138 12.98 12.47 -18.86
C GLU A 138 13.66 11.14 -18.52
N GLU A 139 13.68 10.24 -19.52
CA GLU A 139 14.97 9.65 -19.94
C GLU A 139 15.45 10.40 -21.20
N GLU A 140 16.73 10.76 -21.21
CA GLU A 140 17.49 11.40 -22.32
C GLU A 140 17.48 10.58 -23.62
#